data_AF-A0A0U4YUK0-F1
#
_entry.id   AF-A0A0U4YUK0-F1
#
_cell.length_a   1.000
_cell.length_b   1.000
_cell.length_c   1.000
_cell.angle_alpha   90.00
_cell.angle_beta   90.00
_cell.angle_gamma   90.00
#
_symmetry.space_group_name_H-M   'P 1'
#
loop_
_entity.id
_entity.type
_entity.pdbx_description
1 polymer ?
#
loop_
_entity_poly.entity_id
_entity_poly.type
_entity_poly.pdbx_seq_one_letter_code
_entity_poly.pdbx_strand_id
1 'polypeptide(L)'
;MNLTRHLFSSLPTSKPLTNTSSISALTHRLFSLPPIPASPSSSHSSLSSFLDYAARTSLPESTTTYQGTLYEYTVQKHLRTSAFLLHRVGGRSDLGVDLTGTWHVGSNPVTDPPVRVVVQCKGLKAKLGPNVVREVEGVAGRFIGPRSKSAGPEGGGGYAGVVVSPREATRGVREALGRSRMPLVWLMVGWDGVLRQALWNARVESLGGGLGGLGVETVYRAALGSGRASISDSASACGGNGQRQEVRLTWEGKEVKTMDEVEHGMERMTEEWMAKWDEEGLGNMSLEKILDAVAFVAPGTRSIMISKEEREMVAKALLST
;
A
#
# COMPACT_ATOMS: atom_id res chain seq x y z
N MET A 1 -6.30 -29.50 26.71
CA MET A 1 -5.24 -30.20 25.93
C MET A 1 -4.93 -29.36 24.70
N ASN A 2 -3.69 -28.89 24.63
CA ASN A 2 -3.19 -27.83 23.75
C ASN A 2 -3.16 -28.25 22.27
N LEU A 3 -3.76 -27.45 21.38
CA LEU A 3 -3.74 -27.68 19.93
C LEU A 3 -3.27 -26.47 19.09
N THR A 4 -2.69 -25.43 19.70
CA THR A 4 -2.25 -24.21 18.99
C THR A 4 -0.75 -23.91 19.11
N ARG A 5 0.10 -24.94 19.28
CA ARG A 5 1.57 -24.75 19.36
C ARG A 5 2.38 -25.05 18.09
N HIS A 6 1.77 -25.36 16.93
CA HIS A 6 2.56 -25.86 15.78
C HIS A 6 2.23 -25.31 14.38
N LEU A 7 1.61 -24.14 14.21
CA LEU A 7 1.34 -23.59 12.86
C LEU A 7 2.29 -22.49 12.35
N PHE A 8 3.39 -22.19 13.05
CA PHE A 8 4.44 -21.30 12.54
C PHE A 8 5.83 -21.83 12.82
N SER A 9 6.22 -22.93 12.19
CA SER A 9 7.64 -23.19 11.92
C SER A 9 7.80 -23.59 10.46
N SER A 10 8.83 -23.04 9.82
CA SER A 10 9.20 -23.18 8.40
C SER A 10 8.34 -22.44 7.37
N LEU A 11 8.50 -21.12 7.30
CA LEU A 11 8.35 -20.40 6.04
C LEU A 11 9.58 -20.72 5.16
N PRO A 12 9.41 -20.98 3.85
CA PRO A 12 10.54 -21.07 2.94
C PRO A 12 11.29 -19.74 2.91
N THR A 13 12.62 -19.83 2.91
CA THR A 13 13.60 -18.74 2.91
C THR A 13 13.47 -17.88 1.65
N SER A 14 12.41 -17.06 1.60
CA SER A 14 12.43 -15.79 0.89
C SER A 14 13.03 -14.76 1.85
N LYS A 15 13.80 -13.80 1.31
CA LYS A 15 14.49 -12.75 2.06
C LYS A 15 13.59 -12.22 3.19
N PRO A 16 14.10 -12.03 4.41
CA PRO A 16 13.29 -11.51 5.51
C PRO A 16 12.70 -10.18 5.07
N LEU A 17 11.38 -10.12 4.89
CA LEU A 17 10.62 -8.88 4.80
C LEU A 17 10.83 -8.18 6.14
N THR A 18 11.80 -7.27 6.17
CA THR A 18 12.22 -6.58 7.37
C THR A 18 11.08 -5.73 7.92
N ASN A 19 11.08 -5.66 9.24
CA ASN A 19 10.19 -4.89 10.10
C ASN A 19 9.98 -3.48 9.54
N THR A 20 8.72 -3.03 9.47
CA THR A 20 8.24 -1.70 9.08
C THR A 20 9.33 -0.62 8.92
N SER A 21 9.89 -0.49 7.71
CA SER A 21 10.77 0.63 7.39
C SER A 21 9.96 1.92 7.49
N SER A 22 10.32 2.80 8.42
CA SER A 22 9.69 4.11 8.55
C SER A 22 10.33 5.04 7.54
N ILE A 23 9.62 5.35 6.45
CA ILE A 23 10.02 6.43 5.53
C ILE A 23 10.21 7.72 6.34
N SER A 24 11.33 8.41 6.14
CA SER A 24 11.65 9.60 6.93
C SER A 24 10.69 10.76 6.60
N ALA A 25 10.50 11.69 7.55
CA ALA A 25 9.70 12.90 7.31
C ALA A 25 10.25 13.73 6.12
N LEU A 26 11.58 13.74 5.95
CA LEU A 26 12.27 14.32 4.80
C LEU A 26 11.80 13.66 3.50
N THR A 27 11.87 12.33 3.42
CA THR A 27 11.45 11.58 2.22
C THR A 27 9.96 11.80 1.94
N HIS A 28 9.09 11.87 2.95
CA HIS A 28 7.69 12.24 2.75
C HIS A 28 7.54 13.61 2.07
N ARG A 29 8.31 14.61 2.51
CA ARG A 29 8.24 15.97 1.96
C ARG A 29 8.82 16.05 0.54
N LEU A 30 9.99 15.44 0.29
CA LEU A 30 10.64 15.42 -1.02
C LEU A 30 9.81 14.73 -2.11
N PHE A 31 9.13 13.65 -1.74
CA PHE A 31 8.32 12.86 -2.65
C PHE A 31 6.83 13.25 -2.64
N SER A 32 6.45 14.31 -1.90
CA SER A 32 5.07 14.77 -1.76
C SER A 32 4.11 13.67 -1.31
N LEU A 33 4.58 12.78 -0.43
CA LEU A 33 3.78 11.71 0.14
C LEU A 33 2.80 12.27 1.17
N PRO A 34 1.60 11.66 1.32
CA PRO A 34 0.67 12.08 2.35
C PRO A 34 1.30 11.95 3.75
N PRO A 35 0.85 12.76 4.72
CA PRO A 35 1.29 12.63 6.11
C PRO A 35 0.90 11.25 6.65
N ILE A 36 1.76 10.70 7.50
CA ILE A 36 1.50 9.42 8.17
C ILE A 36 0.28 9.62 9.10
N PRO A 37 -0.80 8.84 8.95
CA PRO A 37 -1.95 8.97 9.82
C PRO A 37 -1.61 8.50 11.24
N ALA A 38 -2.31 9.06 12.23
CA ALA A 38 -2.18 8.60 13.61
C ALA A 38 -2.59 7.13 13.74
N SER A 39 -1.81 6.34 14.49
CA SER A 39 -2.15 4.95 14.75
C SER A 39 -3.46 4.87 15.56
N PRO A 40 -4.41 3.99 15.20
CA PRO A 40 -5.64 3.78 15.95
C PRO A 40 -5.40 3.07 17.30
N SER A 41 -4.20 2.53 17.51
CA SER A 41 -3.80 1.83 18.73
C SER A 41 -2.42 2.30 19.20
N SER A 42 -2.28 2.51 20.51
CA SER A 42 -0.98 2.73 21.15
C SER A 42 -0.23 1.44 21.47
N SER A 43 -0.89 0.28 21.32
CA SER A 43 -0.34 -1.02 21.76
C SER A 43 0.28 -1.84 20.64
N HIS A 44 -0.09 -1.57 19.38
CA HIS A 44 0.40 -2.30 18.21
C HIS A 44 0.30 -1.43 16.95
N SER A 45 1.24 -1.62 16.03
CA SER A 45 1.33 -0.92 14.75
C SER A 45 1.68 -1.83 13.57
N SER A 46 1.94 -3.11 13.83
CA SER A 46 2.31 -4.13 12.85
C SER A 46 1.72 -5.49 13.23
N LEU A 47 1.70 -6.42 12.27
CA LEU A 47 1.24 -7.80 12.51
C LEU A 47 1.95 -8.46 13.70
N SER A 48 3.29 -8.32 13.79
CA SER A 48 4.06 -8.90 14.88
C SER A 48 3.67 -8.30 16.23
N SER A 49 3.67 -6.96 16.32
CA SER A 49 3.31 -6.27 17.57
C SER A 49 1.88 -6.55 18.02
N PHE A 50 0.94 -6.77 17.08
CA PHE A 50 -0.43 -7.15 17.39
C PHE A 50 -0.53 -8.57 17.94
N LEU A 51 0.20 -9.54 17.35
CA LEU A 51 0.26 -10.90 17.86
C LEU A 51 0.87 -10.95 19.28
N ASP A 52 1.95 -10.19 19.51
CA ASP A 52 2.57 -10.06 20.82
C ASP A 52 1.60 -9.43 21.85
N TYR A 53 0.87 -8.40 21.44
CA TYR A 53 -0.17 -7.75 22.24
C TYR A 53 -1.31 -8.73 22.58
N ALA A 54 -1.83 -9.46 21.59
CA ALA A 54 -2.92 -10.39 21.79
C ALA A 54 -2.52 -11.55 22.71
N ALA A 55 -1.30 -12.08 22.56
CA ALA A 55 -0.75 -13.09 23.45
C ALA A 55 -0.62 -12.56 24.89
N ARG A 56 -0.03 -11.36 25.06
CA ARG A 56 0.17 -10.74 26.37
C ARG A 56 -1.13 -10.43 27.09
N THR A 57 -2.17 -10.02 26.36
CA THR A 57 -3.48 -9.66 26.93
C THR A 57 -4.48 -10.80 26.95
N SER A 58 -4.10 -11.98 26.45
CA SER A 58 -5.01 -13.13 26.29
C SER A 58 -6.27 -12.77 25.49
N LEU A 59 -6.13 -11.94 24.45
CA LEU A 59 -7.23 -11.54 23.59
C LEU A 59 -7.79 -12.79 22.86
N PRO A 60 -9.09 -13.13 23.01
CA PRO A 60 -9.60 -14.36 22.42
C PRO A 60 -9.64 -14.31 20.89
N GLU A 61 -9.04 -15.32 20.26
CA GLU A 61 -8.90 -15.39 18.80
C GLU A 61 -10.25 -15.49 18.07
N SER A 62 -11.30 -15.97 18.74
CA SER A 62 -12.64 -16.10 18.17
C SER A 62 -13.38 -14.76 18.02
N THR A 63 -12.86 -13.67 18.61
CA THR A 63 -13.52 -12.37 18.57
C THR A 63 -13.41 -11.73 17.18
N THR A 64 -14.45 -11.00 16.79
CA THR A 64 -14.45 -10.23 15.53
C THR A 64 -13.34 -9.18 15.51
N THR A 65 -13.04 -8.55 16.66
CA THR A 65 -11.93 -7.61 16.79
C THR A 65 -10.59 -8.26 16.51
N TYR A 66 -10.32 -9.44 17.08
CA TYR A 66 -9.07 -10.17 16.81
C TYR A 66 -8.97 -10.54 15.34
N GLN A 67 -10.00 -11.18 14.78
CA GLN A 67 -10.00 -11.66 13.41
C GLN A 67 -9.90 -10.51 12.39
N GLY A 68 -10.62 -9.42 12.61
CA GLY A 68 -10.56 -8.21 11.77
C GLY A 68 -9.17 -7.57 11.80
N THR A 69 -8.65 -7.31 13.01
CA THR A 69 -7.32 -6.68 13.19
C THR A 69 -6.20 -7.56 12.61
N LEU A 70 -6.28 -8.87 12.82
CA LEU A 70 -5.34 -9.83 12.24
C LEU A 70 -5.36 -9.78 10.70
N TYR A 71 -6.56 -9.76 10.11
CA TYR A 71 -6.73 -9.71 8.66
C TYR A 71 -6.21 -8.40 8.07
N GLU A 72 -6.52 -7.26 8.69
CA GLU A 72 -6.03 -5.94 8.28
C GLU A 72 -4.50 -5.89 8.28
N TYR A 73 -3.85 -6.36 9.34
CA TYR A 73 -2.38 -6.41 9.40
C TYR A 73 -1.76 -7.40 8.41
N THR A 74 -2.46 -8.50 8.12
CA THR A 74 -2.03 -9.48 7.11
C THR A 74 -2.06 -8.85 5.71
N VAL A 75 -3.13 -8.14 5.37
CA VAL A 75 -3.27 -7.38 4.13
C VAL A 75 -2.23 -6.27 4.04
N GLN A 76 -2.08 -5.46 5.09
CA GLN A 76 -1.09 -4.37 5.16
C GLN A 76 0.33 -4.89 4.89
N LYS A 77 0.71 -6.01 5.54
CA LYS A 77 2.03 -6.62 5.35
C LYS A 77 2.21 -7.16 3.94
N HIS A 78 1.23 -7.89 3.41
CA HIS A 78 1.42 -8.57 2.12
C HIS A 78 1.38 -7.61 0.94
N LEU A 79 0.53 -6.59 0.94
CA LEU A 79 0.43 -5.67 -0.19
C LEU A 79 1.70 -4.83 -0.42
N ARG A 80 2.65 -4.82 0.52
CA ARG A 80 4.02 -4.33 0.26
C ARG A 80 4.68 -5.04 -0.93
N THR A 81 4.38 -6.32 -1.16
CA THR A 81 4.90 -7.05 -2.33
C THR A 81 4.42 -6.48 -3.67
N SER A 82 3.34 -5.69 -3.65
CA SER A 82 2.73 -5.06 -4.82
C SER A 82 2.84 -3.52 -4.76
N ALA A 83 3.91 -3.00 -4.15
CA ALA A 83 4.22 -1.57 -4.01
C ALA A 83 3.21 -0.73 -3.23
N PHE A 84 2.45 -1.33 -2.31
CA PHE A 84 1.59 -0.57 -1.41
C PHE A 84 2.34 -0.17 -0.14
N LEU A 85 2.27 1.11 0.21
CA LEU A 85 2.60 1.64 1.52
C LEU A 85 1.30 1.97 2.24
N LEU A 86 0.95 1.17 3.25
CA LEU A 86 -0.34 1.28 3.94
C LEU A 86 -0.15 1.49 5.43
N HIS A 87 -1.04 2.27 6.01
CA HIS A 87 -1.16 2.49 7.44
C HIS A 87 -2.55 2.08 7.89
N ARG A 88 -2.61 1.28 8.96
CA ARG A 88 -3.87 0.92 9.59
C ARG A 88 -4.49 2.14 10.27
N VAL A 89 -5.75 2.40 9.96
CA VAL A 89 -6.58 3.45 10.60
C VAL A 89 -7.91 2.90 11.13
N GLY A 90 -8.21 1.63 10.83
CA GLY A 90 -9.43 0.93 11.25
C GLY A 90 -9.62 0.91 12.77
N GLY A 91 -10.83 1.23 13.19
CA GLY A 91 -11.18 1.48 14.58
C GLY A 91 -12.57 2.06 14.76
N ARG A 92 -12.91 2.47 15.98
CA ARG A 92 -14.22 3.08 16.23
C ARG A 92 -14.33 4.40 15.45
N SER A 93 -15.36 4.53 14.61
CA SER A 93 -15.64 5.73 13.80
C SER A 93 -14.69 5.97 12.62
N ASP A 94 -14.08 4.91 12.06
CA ASP A 94 -13.22 4.97 10.87
C ASP A 94 -13.94 5.23 9.54
N LEU A 95 -15.27 5.42 9.59
CA LEU A 95 -16.14 5.66 8.44
C LEU A 95 -16.02 4.60 7.33
N GLY A 96 -15.61 3.39 7.69
CA GLY A 96 -15.46 2.24 6.79
C GLY A 96 -14.09 2.14 6.11
N VAL A 97 -13.07 2.87 6.57
CA VAL A 97 -11.68 2.78 6.09
C VAL A 97 -10.84 1.99 7.08
N ASP A 98 -10.30 0.84 6.67
CA ASP A 98 -9.46 0.03 7.54
C ASP A 98 -7.97 0.37 7.38
N LEU A 99 -7.51 0.60 6.15
CA LEU A 99 -6.16 1.06 5.84
C LEU A 99 -6.20 2.27 4.88
N THR A 100 -5.17 3.10 4.93
CA THR A 100 -4.97 4.22 4.00
C THR A 100 -3.49 4.36 3.66
N GLY A 101 -3.17 4.93 2.50
CA GLY A 101 -1.78 5.18 2.12
C GLY A 101 -1.59 5.43 0.65
N THR A 102 -0.52 4.87 0.08
CA THR A 102 -0.10 5.07 -1.30
C THR A 102 0.21 3.76 -2.02
N TRP A 103 0.02 3.77 -3.33
CA TRP A 103 0.36 2.68 -4.23
C TRP A 103 1.32 3.19 -5.30
N HIS A 104 2.54 2.65 -5.27
CA HIS A 104 3.69 3.08 -6.06
C HIS A 104 3.83 2.21 -7.30
N VAL A 105 2.96 2.43 -8.28
CA VAL A 105 2.94 1.69 -9.53
C VAL A 105 3.04 2.66 -10.71
N GLY A 106 3.78 2.28 -11.74
CA GLY A 106 4.13 3.16 -12.85
C GLY A 106 5.43 2.73 -13.51
N SER A 107 5.84 3.47 -14.54
CA SER A 107 7.10 3.24 -15.25
C SER A 107 8.31 3.52 -14.36
N ASN A 108 8.20 4.51 -13.47
CA ASN A 108 9.20 4.82 -12.46
C ASN A 108 8.56 4.96 -11.08
N PRO A 109 8.25 3.87 -10.36
CA PRO A 109 7.47 3.90 -9.11
C PRO A 109 8.13 4.66 -7.95
N VAL A 110 9.42 5.01 -8.08
CA VAL A 110 10.14 5.84 -7.11
C VAL A 110 9.81 7.32 -7.32
N THR A 111 9.82 7.78 -8.57
CA THR A 111 9.67 9.21 -8.91
C THR A 111 8.31 9.57 -9.47
N ASP A 112 7.54 8.62 -9.98
CA ASP A 112 6.17 8.86 -10.41
C ASP A 112 5.31 9.20 -9.19
N PRO A 113 4.37 10.16 -9.29
CA PRO A 113 3.43 10.45 -8.21
C PRO A 113 2.61 9.19 -7.86
N PRO A 114 2.62 8.74 -6.60
CA PRO A 114 1.90 7.52 -6.25
C PRO A 114 0.39 7.74 -6.20
N VAL A 115 -0.37 6.68 -6.48
CA VAL A 115 -1.82 6.69 -6.31
C VAL A 115 -2.15 6.66 -4.83
N ARG A 116 -2.96 7.59 -4.35
CA ARG A 116 -3.48 7.52 -2.98
C ARG A 116 -4.58 6.48 -2.88
N VAL A 117 -4.59 5.71 -1.79
CA VAL A 117 -5.55 4.63 -1.61
C VAL A 117 -6.21 4.67 -0.24
N VAL A 118 -7.49 4.33 -0.23
CA VAL A 118 -8.18 3.82 0.97
C VAL A 118 -8.60 2.40 0.73
N VAL A 119 -8.41 1.60 1.76
CA VAL A 119 -8.57 0.16 1.70
C VAL A 119 -9.59 -0.25 2.75
N GLN A 120 -10.58 -1.01 2.30
CA GLN A 120 -11.53 -1.68 3.16
C GLN A 120 -11.25 -3.19 3.17
N CYS A 121 -10.98 -3.73 4.34
CA CYS A 121 -10.68 -5.13 4.59
C CYS A 121 -11.94 -5.84 5.09
N LYS A 122 -12.46 -6.79 4.31
CA LYS A 122 -13.62 -7.61 4.67
C LYS A 122 -13.20 -9.08 4.83
N GLY A 123 -12.66 -9.40 6.01
CA GLY A 123 -12.23 -10.74 6.44
C GLY A 123 -13.38 -11.70 6.75
N LEU A 124 -14.40 -11.77 5.89
CA LEU A 124 -15.56 -12.65 6.09
C LEU A 124 -15.35 -14.00 5.38
N LYS A 125 -15.86 -15.08 5.98
CA LYS A 125 -15.86 -16.42 5.34
C LYS A 125 -16.85 -16.50 4.16
N ALA A 126 -17.93 -15.72 4.22
CA ALA A 126 -18.96 -15.67 3.18
C ALA A 126 -18.53 -14.81 1.98
N LYS A 127 -19.03 -15.14 0.78
CA LYS A 127 -18.83 -14.30 -0.41
C LYS A 127 -19.52 -12.94 -0.23
N LEU A 128 -18.89 -11.88 -0.74
CA LEU A 128 -19.41 -10.52 -0.63
C LEU A 128 -20.30 -10.17 -1.83
N GLY A 129 -21.34 -9.39 -1.55
CA GLY A 129 -22.27 -8.85 -2.54
C GLY A 129 -21.81 -7.50 -3.10
N PRO A 130 -22.53 -6.95 -4.10
CA PRO A 130 -22.21 -5.67 -4.72
C PRO A 130 -22.33 -4.46 -3.78
N ASN A 131 -22.94 -4.62 -2.58
CA ASN A 131 -23.08 -3.56 -1.59
C ASN A 131 -21.72 -3.01 -1.12
N VAL A 132 -20.71 -3.87 -0.97
CA VAL A 132 -19.37 -3.43 -0.52
C VAL A 132 -18.69 -2.52 -1.53
N VAL A 133 -18.98 -2.69 -2.83
CA VAL A 133 -18.46 -1.81 -3.88
C VAL A 133 -19.08 -0.42 -3.77
N ARG A 134 -20.39 -0.34 -3.49
CA ARG A 134 -21.07 0.95 -3.29
C ARG A 134 -20.63 1.66 -2.01
N GLU A 135 -20.33 0.88 -0.97
CA GLU A 135 -19.78 1.38 0.29
C GLU A 135 -18.41 2.05 0.05
N VAL A 136 -17.46 1.34 -0.58
CA VAL A 136 -16.14 1.92 -0.88
C VAL A 136 -16.22 3.07 -1.88
N GLU A 137 -17.17 3.04 -2.82
CA GLU A 137 -17.41 4.15 -3.75
C GLU A 137 -17.77 5.44 -3.00
N GLY A 138 -18.68 5.34 -2.03
CA GLY A 138 -19.07 6.47 -1.18
C GLY A 138 -17.94 6.97 -0.29
N VAL A 139 -17.02 6.09 0.13
CA VAL A 139 -15.81 6.47 0.86
C VAL A 139 -14.83 7.19 -0.07
N ALA A 140 -14.47 6.59 -1.20
CA ALA A 140 -13.53 7.16 -2.17
C ALA A 140 -14.00 8.52 -2.71
N GLY A 141 -15.31 8.69 -2.93
CA GLY A 141 -15.91 9.97 -3.36
C GLY A 141 -15.68 11.13 -2.39
N ARG A 142 -15.37 10.88 -1.11
CA ARG A 142 -15.04 11.94 -0.14
C ARG A 142 -13.65 12.53 -0.37
N PHE A 143 -12.76 11.76 -0.98
CA PHE A 143 -11.37 12.14 -1.23
C PHE A 143 -11.14 12.66 -2.65
N ILE A 144 -12.05 12.34 -3.57
CA ILE A 144 -12.02 12.75 -4.98
C ILE A 144 -13.04 13.88 -5.17
N GLY A 145 -12.58 15.14 -5.09
CA GLY A 145 -13.42 16.31 -5.34
C GLY A 145 -12.69 17.64 -5.17
N PRO A 146 -13.30 18.79 -5.59
CA PRO A 146 -12.66 20.12 -5.58
C PRO A 146 -12.26 20.63 -4.18
N ARG A 147 -12.78 20.01 -3.11
CA ARG A 147 -12.46 20.32 -1.70
C ARG A 147 -11.39 19.42 -1.11
N SER A 148 -10.83 18.49 -1.89
CA SER A 148 -9.73 17.66 -1.44
C SER A 148 -8.49 18.56 -1.28
N LYS A 149 -8.17 18.95 -0.04
CA LYS A 149 -6.96 19.74 0.30
C LYS A 149 -5.66 19.05 -0.11
N SER A 150 -5.73 17.77 -0.47
CA SER A 150 -4.63 16.96 -0.98
C SER A 150 -4.56 16.95 -2.51
N ALA A 151 -5.47 17.64 -3.22
CA ALA A 151 -5.38 17.93 -4.65
C ALA A 151 -4.58 19.22 -4.93
N GLY A 152 -3.54 19.51 -4.12
CA GLY A 152 -2.51 20.46 -4.54
C GLY A 152 -1.84 19.95 -5.83
N PRO A 153 -1.22 20.84 -6.63
CA PRO A 153 -0.50 20.47 -7.86
C PRO A 153 0.55 19.36 -7.66
N GLU A 154 0.98 19.12 -6.42
CA GLU A 154 1.93 18.08 -5.99
C GLU A 154 1.33 16.65 -5.89
N GLY A 155 -0.01 16.50 -5.85
CA GLY A 155 -0.71 15.22 -5.59
C GLY A 155 -1.06 14.38 -6.83
N GLY A 156 -0.18 14.40 -7.84
CA GLY A 156 -0.49 14.02 -9.23
C GLY A 156 -0.95 12.58 -9.53
N GLY A 157 -0.79 11.63 -8.61
CA GLY A 157 -1.12 10.21 -8.87
C GLY A 157 -2.61 9.88 -8.82
N GLY A 158 -3.45 10.81 -8.33
CA GLY A 158 -4.87 10.58 -8.17
C GLY A 158 -5.20 9.71 -6.95
N TYR A 159 -6.38 9.07 -6.96
CA TYR A 159 -6.92 8.38 -5.79
C TYR A 159 -7.76 7.17 -6.18
N ALA A 160 -7.66 6.06 -5.44
CA ALA A 160 -8.45 4.85 -5.65
C ALA A 160 -9.05 4.29 -4.35
N GLY A 161 -10.24 3.70 -4.47
CA GLY A 161 -10.83 2.87 -3.42
C GLY A 161 -10.48 1.40 -3.64
N VAL A 162 -10.05 0.70 -2.59
CA VAL A 162 -9.65 -0.71 -2.65
C VAL A 162 -10.51 -1.52 -1.69
N VAL A 163 -11.05 -2.64 -2.16
CA VAL A 163 -11.70 -3.64 -1.29
C VAL A 163 -10.86 -4.91 -1.30
N VAL A 164 -10.55 -5.42 -0.11
CA VAL A 164 -9.75 -6.63 0.07
C VAL A 164 -10.56 -7.68 0.83
N SER A 165 -10.65 -8.88 0.28
CA SER A 165 -11.43 -9.98 0.85
C SER A 165 -10.73 -11.33 0.68
N PRO A 166 -10.90 -12.31 1.58
CA PRO A 166 -10.36 -13.65 1.37
C PRO A 166 -11.20 -14.47 0.38
N ARG A 167 -12.25 -13.87 -0.20
CA ARG A 167 -13.19 -14.51 -1.11
C ARG A 167 -13.15 -13.85 -2.48
N GLU A 168 -13.40 -14.66 -3.50
CA GLU A 168 -13.45 -14.24 -4.90
C GLU A 168 -14.55 -13.19 -5.14
N ALA A 169 -14.31 -12.26 -6.07
CA ALA A 169 -15.33 -11.34 -6.55
C ALA A 169 -16.50 -12.09 -7.20
N THR A 170 -17.69 -11.92 -6.63
CA THR A 170 -18.93 -12.42 -7.26
C THR A 170 -19.20 -11.70 -8.58
N ARG A 171 -20.08 -12.27 -9.42
CA ARG A 171 -20.55 -11.58 -10.63
C ARG A 171 -21.12 -10.19 -10.31
N GLY A 172 -21.92 -10.08 -9.25
CA GLY A 172 -22.48 -8.81 -8.79
C GLY A 172 -21.40 -7.79 -8.41
N VAL A 173 -20.33 -8.22 -7.72
CA VAL A 173 -19.17 -7.36 -7.41
C VAL A 173 -18.49 -6.88 -8.69
N ARG A 174 -18.19 -7.78 -9.63
CA ARG A 174 -17.55 -7.42 -10.92
C ARG A 174 -18.38 -6.41 -11.72
N GLU A 175 -19.68 -6.63 -11.81
CA GLU A 175 -20.59 -5.71 -12.49
C GLU A 175 -20.71 -4.35 -11.78
N ALA A 176 -20.72 -4.34 -10.43
CA ALA A 176 -20.73 -3.10 -9.66
C ALA A 176 -19.42 -2.31 -9.85
N LEU A 177 -18.27 -3.01 -9.81
CA LEU A 177 -16.95 -2.42 -10.02
C LEU A 177 -16.87 -1.73 -11.39
N GLY A 178 -17.29 -2.43 -12.45
CA GLY A 178 -17.27 -1.92 -13.82
C GLY A 178 -18.21 -0.73 -14.08
N ARG A 179 -19.32 -0.62 -13.35
CA ARG A 179 -20.26 0.51 -13.47
C ARG A 179 -19.85 1.75 -12.67
N SER A 180 -18.96 1.60 -11.68
CA SER A 180 -18.58 2.70 -10.81
C SER A 180 -17.89 3.81 -11.58
N ARG A 181 -18.19 5.06 -11.20
CA ARG A 181 -17.51 6.24 -11.75
C ARG A 181 -16.19 6.53 -11.03
N MET A 182 -15.95 5.85 -9.91
CA MET A 182 -14.74 6.02 -9.11
C MET A 182 -13.67 5.00 -9.53
N PRO A 183 -12.37 5.34 -9.42
CA PRO A 183 -11.28 4.38 -9.58
C PRO A 183 -11.33 3.36 -8.44
N LEU A 184 -11.73 2.13 -8.75
CA LEU A 184 -11.93 1.08 -7.75
C LEU A 184 -11.15 -0.19 -8.09
N VAL A 185 -10.59 -0.80 -7.05
CA VAL A 185 -9.80 -2.03 -7.10
C VAL A 185 -10.42 -3.07 -6.16
N TRP A 186 -10.45 -4.32 -6.60
CA TRP A 186 -10.78 -5.49 -5.80
C TRP A 186 -9.57 -6.42 -5.72
N LEU A 187 -9.19 -6.80 -4.50
CA LEU A 187 -8.11 -7.76 -4.26
C LEU A 187 -8.65 -8.95 -3.44
N MET A 188 -8.38 -10.16 -3.92
CA MET A 188 -8.59 -11.38 -3.15
C MET A 188 -7.30 -11.76 -2.45
N VAL A 189 -7.21 -11.47 -1.16
CA VAL A 189 -6.03 -11.80 -0.33
C VAL A 189 -6.46 -12.84 0.70
N GLY A 190 -5.84 -14.03 0.65
CA GLY A 190 -6.13 -15.09 1.60
C GLY A 190 -5.72 -14.72 3.03
N TRP A 191 -6.23 -15.48 4.01
CA TRP A 191 -5.75 -15.39 5.41
C TRP A 191 -4.28 -15.75 5.56
N ASP A 192 -3.74 -16.51 4.61
CA ASP A 192 -2.31 -16.81 4.47
C ASP A 192 -1.52 -15.65 3.85
N GLY A 193 -2.17 -14.50 3.64
CA GLY A 193 -1.61 -13.31 3.04
C GLY A 193 -1.54 -13.34 1.53
N VAL A 194 -1.75 -14.46 0.82
CA VAL A 194 -1.44 -14.51 -0.61
C VAL A 194 -2.53 -13.87 -1.48
N LEU A 195 -2.10 -13.03 -2.41
CA LEU A 195 -2.94 -12.46 -3.45
C LEU A 195 -3.31 -13.53 -4.49
N ARG A 196 -4.61 -13.71 -4.74
CA ARG A 196 -5.16 -14.77 -5.61
C ARG A 196 -6.03 -14.25 -6.76
N GLN A 197 -6.50 -13.02 -6.66
CA GLN A 197 -7.24 -12.33 -7.71
C GLN A 197 -7.05 -10.83 -7.52
N ALA A 198 -6.82 -10.11 -8.60
CA ALA A 198 -6.83 -8.65 -8.64
C ALA A 198 -7.70 -8.22 -9.80
N LEU A 199 -8.60 -7.27 -9.56
CA LEU A 199 -9.51 -6.70 -10.55
C LEU A 199 -9.58 -5.19 -10.33
N TRP A 200 -9.76 -4.43 -11.39
CA TRP A 200 -10.02 -3.00 -11.32
C TRP A 200 -10.96 -2.59 -12.45
N ASN A 201 -11.52 -1.38 -12.38
CA ASN A 201 -12.28 -0.80 -13.47
C ASN A 201 -11.42 0.13 -14.34
N ALA A 202 -11.92 0.50 -15.52
CA ALA A 202 -11.22 1.37 -16.46
C ALA A 202 -10.83 2.76 -15.89
N ARG A 203 -11.45 3.17 -14.78
CA ARG A 203 -11.11 4.42 -14.09
C ARG A 203 -9.75 4.35 -13.40
N VAL A 204 -9.31 3.17 -12.97
CA VAL A 204 -7.97 2.97 -12.40
C VAL A 204 -6.91 3.16 -13.47
N GLU A 205 -7.12 2.63 -14.68
CA GLU A 205 -6.19 2.79 -15.82
C GLU A 205 -6.02 4.26 -16.24
N SER A 206 -7.02 5.09 -15.95
CA SER A 206 -7.02 6.53 -16.23
C SER A 206 -6.41 7.38 -15.10
N LEU A 207 -5.91 6.79 -14.01
CA LEU A 207 -5.26 7.52 -12.92
C LEU A 207 -3.92 8.13 -13.36
N GLY A 208 -3.47 9.15 -12.62
CA GLY A 208 -2.34 10.01 -13.00
C GLY A 208 -1.09 9.21 -13.42
N GLY A 209 -0.53 9.55 -14.58
CA GLY A 209 0.55 8.82 -15.23
C GLY A 209 0.09 7.71 -16.20
N GLY A 210 -1.21 7.40 -16.25
CA GLY A 210 -1.79 6.39 -17.13
C GLY A 210 -1.45 4.98 -16.66
N LEU A 211 -2.19 4.45 -15.69
CA LEU A 211 -2.03 3.06 -15.22
C LEU A 211 -2.47 1.99 -16.24
N GLY A 212 -2.53 2.32 -17.53
CA GLY A 212 -2.85 1.39 -18.62
C GLY A 212 -1.81 0.28 -18.81
N GLY A 213 -0.60 0.45 -18.27
CA GLY A 213 0.42 -0.61 -18.23
C GLY A 213 0.17 -1.68 -17.16
N LEU A 214 -0.79 -1.48 -16.25
CA LEU A 214 -1.07 -2.41 -15.17
C LEU A 214 -1.67 -3.72 -15.70
N GLY A 215 -1.18 -4.85 -15.21
CA GLY A 215 -1.65 -6.18 -15.56
C GLY A 215 -1.64 -7.14 -14.37
N VAL A 216 -2.19 -8.34 -14.59
CA VAL A 216 -2.18 -9.44 -13.63
C VAL A 216 -1.62 -10.68 -14.30
N GLU A 217 -0.64 -11.32 -13.67
CA GLU A 217 -0.12 -12.60 -14.11
C GLU A 217 -0.49 -13.68 -13.07
N THR A 218 -0.97 -14.82 -13.54
CA THR A 218 -1.21 -15.99 -12.68
C THR A 218 0.06 -16.81 -12.55
N VAL A 219 0.44 -17.12 -11.31
CA VAL A 219 1.61 -17.92 -10.99
C VAL A 219 1.17 -19.17 -10.24
N TYR A 220 1.74 -20.30 -10.64
CA TYR A 220 1.52 -21.58 -9.96
C TYR A 220 2.77 -21.92 -9.15
N ARG A 221 2.65 -21.89 -7.82
CA ARG A 221 3.70 -22.41 -6.94
C ARG A 221 3.42 -23.87 -6.62
N ALA A 222 4.43 -24.71 -6.74
CA ALA A 222 4.39 -26.05 -6.16
C ALA A 222 4.20 -25.91 -4.65
N ALA A 223 3.19 -26.58 -4.09
CA ALA A 223 3.13 -26.71 -2.64
C ALA A 223 4.34 -27.55 -2.21
N LEU A 224 5.25 -26.94 -1.45
CA LEU A 224 6.29 -27.71 -0.76
C LEU A 224 5.57 -28.76 0.09
N GLY A 225 5.76 -30.04 -0.25
CA GLY A 225 5.24 -31.16 0.52
C GLY A 225 5.88 -31.16 1.90
N SER A 226 5.22 -30.53 2.87
CA SER A 226 5.53 -30.68 4.28
C SER A 226 4.36 -31.40 4.94
N GLY A 227 4.69 -32.49 5.61
CA GLY A 227 3.76 -33.55 5.98
C GLY A 227 2.67 -33.17 6.99
N ARG A 228 1.69 -34.08 7.04
CA ARG A 228 0.47 -34.15 7.87
C ARG A 228 -0.64 -33.18 7.50
N ALA A 229 -1.49 -33.68 6.62
CA ALA A 229 -2.87 -33.23 6.44
C ALA A 229 -3.63 -33.28 7.78
N SER A 230 -4.04 -32.12 8.30
CA SER A 230 -5.26 -31.98 9.07
C SER A 230 -6.36 -31.46 8.16
N ILE A 231 -7.50 -32.11 8.26
CA ILE A 231 -8.68 -31.97 7.41
C ILE A 231 -9.41 -30.66 7.72
N SER A 232 -10.05 -30.12 6.68
CA SER A 232 -11.05 -29.02 6.60
C SER A 232 -10.51 -27.59 6.47
N ASP A 233 -10.23 -27.18 5.21
CA ASP A 233 -10.69 -25.91 4.60
C ASP A 233 -10.20 -25.70 3.15
N SER A 234 -9.45 -26.67 2.60
CA SER A 234 -8.94 -26.66 1.23
C SER A 234 -9.94 -27.22 0.21
N ALA A 235 -10.95 -26.43 -0.16
CA ALA A 235 -11.80 -26.75 -1.32
C ALA A 235 -11.91 -25.61 -2.36
N SER A 236 -11.14 -24.52 -2.25
CA SER A 236 -11.22 -23.43 -3.25
C SER A 236 -9.91 -22.81 -3.71
N ALA A 237 -8.76 -23.32 -3.26
CA ALA A 237 -7.45 -22.78 -3.62
C ALA A 237 -6.45 -23.81 -4.16
N CYS A 238 -6.87 -25.08 -4.25
CA CYS A 238 -6.07 -26.17 -4.78
C CYS A 238 -6.64 -26.53 -6.15
N GLY A 239 -5.89 -26.22 -7.22
CA GLY A 239 -6.07 -26.97 -8.47
C GLY A 239 -5.80 -28.45 -8.17
N GLY A 240 -6.43 -29.37 -8.91
CA GLY A 240 -6.39 -30.82 -8.66
C GLY A 240 -5.01 -31.49 -8.64
N ASN A 241 -3.92 -30.72 -8.69
CA ASN A 241 -2.54 -31.17 -8.75
C ASN A 241 -1.64 -30.64 -7.61
N GLY A 242 -2.22 -30.15 -6.50
CA GLY A 242 -1.46 -29.69 -5.33
C GLY A 242 -0.69 -28.37 -5.54
N GLN A 243 -1.00 -27.63 -6.60
CA GLN A 243 -0.41 -26.31 -6.84
C GLN A 243 -1.26 -25.21 -6.19
N ARG A 244 -0.57 -24.24 -5.58
CA ARG A 244 -1.18 -23.04 -5.03
C ARG A 244 -1.18 -21.96 -6.11
N GLN A 245 -2.37 -21.56 -6.54
CA GLN A 245 -2.53 -20.43 -7.45
C GLN A 245 -2.34 -19.12 -6.68
N GLU A 246 -1.43 -18.30 -7.18
CA GLU A 246 -1.13 -16.94 -6.74
C GLU A 246 -1.26 -16.02 -7.96
N VAL A 247 -1.55 -14.74 -7.74
CA VAL A 247 -1.45 -13.73 -8.80
C VAL A 247 -0.50 -12.64 -8.35
N ARG A 248 0.24 -12.10 -9.31
CA ARG A 248 1.13 -10.96 -9.12
C ARG A 248 0.73 -9.83 -10.04
N LEU A 249 0.91 -8.61 -9.56
CA LEU A 249 0.67 -7.43 -10.38
C LEU A 249 1.86 -7.19 -11.29
N THR A 250 1.60 -6.71 -12.50
CA THR A 250 2.63 -6.38 -13.48
C THR A 250 2.47 -4.96 -13.98
N TRP A 251 3.57 -4.34 -14.38
CA TRP A 251 3.61 -3.11 -15.17
C TRP A 251 4.27 -3.41 -16.52
N GLU A 252 3.55 -3.18 -17.62
CA GLU A 252 3.99 -3.48 -18.98
C GLU A 252 4.54 -4.91 -19.12
N GLY A 253 3.85 -5.86 -18.48
CA GLY A 253 4.20 -7.28 -18.49
C GLY A 253 5.38 -7.68 -17.59
N LYS A 254 6.00 -6.74 -16.87
CA LYS A 254 7.04 -7.02 -15.88
C LYS A 254 6.46 -6.99 -14.47
N GLU A 255 6.96 -7.83 -13.58
CA GLU A 255 6.54 -7.81 -12.17
C GLU A 255 6.75 -6.42 -11.56
N VAL A 256 5.73 -5.91 -10.86
CA VAL A 256 5.86 -4.62 -10.16
C VAL A 256 6.93 -4.71 -9.07
N LYS A 257 7.63 -3.61 -8.81
CA LYS A 257 8.56 -3.55 -7.69
C LYS A 257 7.82 -3.78 -6.37
N THR A 258 8.51 -4.36 -5.41
CA THR A 258 8.04 -4.35 -4.02
C THR A 258 8.17 -2.94 -3.43
N MET A 259 7.40 -2.66 -2.39
CA MET A 259 7.49 -1.39 -1.65
C MET A 259 8.87 -1.24 -1.01
N ASP A 260 9.49 -2.33 -0.55
CA ASP A 260 10.85 -2.31 -0.03
C ASP A 260 11.83 -1.78 -1.10
N GLU A 261 11.76 -2.27 -2.35
CA GLU A 261 12.60 -1.78 -3.45
C GLU A 261 12.33 -0.32 -3.82
N VAL A 262 11.07 0.12 -3.70
CA VAL A 262 10.68 1.52 -3.91
C VAL A 262 11.27 2.41 -2.82
N GLU A 263 11.17 2.02 -1.55
CA GLU A 263 11.73 2.74 -0.40
C GLU A 263 13.26 2.88 -0.51
N HIS A 264 13.98 1.81 -0.85
CA HIS A 264 15.42 1.88 -1.10
C HIS A 264 15.76 2.81 -2.27
N GLY A 265 14.89 2.89 -3.28
CA GLY A 265 15.02 3.86 -4.36
C GLY A 265 14.86 5.30 -3.89
N MET A 266 13.88 5.56 -3.03
CA MET A 266 13.63 6.88 -2.45
C MET A 266 14.75 7.33 -1.52
N GLU A 267 15.30 6.42 -0.72
CA GLU A 267 16.42 6.68 0.18
C GLU A 267 17.64 7.14 -0.62
N ARG A 268 18.06 6.36 -1.63
CA ARG A 268 19.19 6.73 -2.51
C ARG A 268 19.00 8.09 -3.18
N MET A 269 17.81 8.35 -3.71
CA MET A 269 17.50 9.64 -4.33
C MET A 269 17.48 10.79 -3.32
N THR A 270 17.05 10.54 -2.08
CA THR A 270 17.12 11.51 -0.99
C THR A 270 18.58 11.85 -0.68
N GLU A 271 19.46 10.85 -0.57
CA GLU A 271 20.90 11.05 -0.36
C GLU A 271 21.55 11.83 -1.51
N GLU A 272 21.27 11.45 -2.76
CA GLU A 272 21.75 12.17 -3.95
C GLU A 272 21.24 13.62 -3.99
N TRP A 273 20.00 13.85 -3.56
CA TRP A 273 19.42 15.20 -3.48
C TRP A 273 20.10 16.05 -2.40
N MET A 274 20.41 15.47 -1.23
CA MET A 274 21.13 16.16 -0.17
C MET A 274 22.57 16.49 -0.60
N ALA A 275 23.28 15.54 -1.20
CA ALA A 275 24.66 15.75 -1.68
C ALA A 275 24.77 16.92 -2.67
N LYS A 276 23.75 17.12 -3.52
CA LYS A 276 23.70 18.26 -4.45
C LYS A 276 23.67 19.61 -3.72
N TRP A 277 23.11 19.70 -2.53
CA TRP A 277 23.09 20.96 -1.77
C TRP A 277 24.40 21.20 -1.02
N ASP A 278 25.10 20.13 -0.63
CA ASP A 278 26.47 20.24 -0.10
C ASP A 278 27.40 20.87 -1.14
N GLU A 279 27.30 20.44 -2.41
CA GLU A 279 28.05 21.01 -3.54
C GLU A 279 27.76 22.49 -3.78
N GLU A 280 26.51 22.93 -3.56
CA GLU A 280 26.09 24.35 -3.68
C GLU A 280 26.42 25.17 -2.41
N GLY A 281 27.15 24.60 -1.45
CA GLY A 281 27.55 25.29 -0.22
C GLY A 281 26.46 25.41 0.84
N LEU A 282 25.34 24.70 0.68
CA LEU A 282 24.19 24.73 1.60
C LEU A 282 24.16 23.55 2.59
N GLY A 283 25.20 22.71 2.67
CA GLY A 283 25.17 21.50 3.48
C GLY A 283 24.94 21.69 4.99
N ASN A 284 25.28 22.87 5.51
CA ASN A 284 25.02 23.23 6.92
C ASN A 284 23.65 23.90 7.12
N MET A 285 22.91 24.16 6.06
CA MET A 285 21.62 24.84 6.13
C MET A 285 20.53 23.87 6.56
N SER A 286 19.56 24.37 7.34
CA SER A 286 18.43 23.52 7.72
C SER A 286 17.62 23.15 6.48
N LEU A 287 17.29 21.86 6.41
CA LEU A 287 16.48 21.28 5.35
C LEU A 287 15.14 22.01 5.14
N GLU A 288 14.49 22.43 6.22
CA GLU A 288 13.22 23.17 6.14
C GLU A 288 13.38 24.45 5.31
N LYS A 289 14.47 25.21 5.53
CA LYS A 289 14.77 26.42 4.76
C LYS A 289 15.01 26.12 3.28
N ILE A 290 15.75 25.05 2.98
CA ILE A 290 16.01 24.63 1.60
C ILE A 290 14.69 24.27 0.90
N LEU A 291 13.86 23.45 1.54
CA LEU A 291 12.59 23.02 0.97
C LEU A 291 11.59 24.18 0.80
N ASP A 292 11.55 25.11 1.74
CA ASP A 292 10.69 26.29 1.65
C ASP A 292 11.16 27.22 0.51
N ALA A 293 12.47 27.37 0.32
CA ALA A 293 13.03 28.10 -0.80
C ALA A 293 12.78 27.40 -2.15
N VAL A 294 12.88 26.06 -2.20
CA VAL A 294 12.50 25.27 -3.38
C VAL A 294 11.03 25.48 -3.74
N ALA A 295 10.12 25.41 -2.75
CA ALA A 295 8.70 25.64 -2.97
C ALA A 295 8.40 27.06 -3.47
N PHE A 296 9.23 28.04 -3.09
CA PHE A 296 9.14 29.41 -3.57
C PHE A 296 9.67 29.58 -5.01
N VAL A 297 10.82 28.98 -5.34
CA VAL A 297 11.48 29.13 -6.66
C VAL A 297 10.80 28.29 -7.74
N ALA A 298 10.39 27.07 -7.41
CA ALA A 298 9.81 26.11 -8.34
C ALA A 298 8.42 25.65 -7.87
N PRO A 299 7.43 26.57 -7.81
CA PRO A 299 6.10 26.24 -7.30
C PRO A 299 5.42 25.18 -8.16
N GLY A 300 4.97 24.10 -7.53
CA GLY A 300 4.29 22.98 -8.21
C GLY A 300 5.24 21.92 -8.78
N THR A 301 6.55 22.18 -8.80
CA THR A 301 7.56 21.15 -9.09
C THR A 301 7.82 20.35 -7.82
N ARG A 302 7.79 19.02 -7.89
CA ARG A 302 8.19 18.19 -6.77
C ARG A 302 9.65 18.45 -6.44
N SER A 303 9.98 18.66 -5.16
CA SER A 303 11.33 19.06 -4.74
C SER A 303 12.43 18.11 -5.22
N ILE A 304 12.14 16.82 -5.32
CA ILE A 304 13.09 15.81 -5.82
C ILE A 304 13.41 15.96 -7.33
N MET A 305 12.58 16.67 -8.07
CA MET A 305 12.62 16.81 -9.54
C MET A 305 13.08 18.20 -10.02
N ILE A 306 13.52 19.10 -9.12
CA ILE A 306 13.96 20.44 -9.52
C ILE A 306 15.12 20.37 -10.52
N SER A 307 15.12 21.28 -11.48
CA SER A 307 16.21 21.39 -12.45
C SER A 307 17.48 21.93 -11.80
N LYS A 308 18.60 21.82 -12.52
CA LYS A 308 19.87 22.41 -12.07
C LYS A 308 19.76 23.93 -11.96
N GLU A 309 19.09 24.56 -12.93
CA GLU A 309 18.88 26.01 -12.96
C GLU A 309 18.02 26.48 -11.77
N GLU A 310 16.92 25.76 -11.46
CA GLU A 310 16.09 26.04 -10.29
C GLU A 310 16.89 25.89 -8.98
N ARG A 311 17.71 24.84 -8.89
CA ARG A 311 18.59 24.60 -7.73
C ARG A 311 19.60 25.73 -7.53
N GLU A 312 20.28 26.17 -8.59
CA GLU A 312 21.22 27.29 -8.55
C GLU A 312 20.54 28.60 -8.14
N MET A 313 19.30 28.84 -8.59
CA MET A 313 18.49 29.99 -8.16
C MET A 313 18.17 29.94 -6.67
N VAL A 314 17.80 28.77 -6.14
CA VAL A 314 17.57 28.56 -4.70
C VAL A 314 18.85 28.83 -3.91
N ALA A 315 19.99 28.27 -4.33
CA ALA A 315 21.26 28.46 -3.67
C ALA A 315 21.67 29.94 -3.64
N LYS A 316 21.55 30.63 -4.78
CA LYS A 316 21.82 32.06 -4.86
C LYS A 316 20.91 32.87 -3.94
N ALA A 317 19.62 32.55 -3.88
CA ALA A 317 18.67 33.25 -3.00
C ALA A 317 19.07 33.09 -1.52
N LEU A 318 19.39 31.87 -1.09
CA LEU A 318 19.70 31.55 0.31
C LEU A 318 21.09 32.02 0.77
N LEU A 319 22.07 32.10 -0.14
CA LEU A 319 23.41 32.62 0.17
C LEU A 319 23.50 34.14 0.13
N SER A 320 22.51 34.80 -0.49
CA SER A 320 22.45 36.28 -0.57
C SER A 320 21.75 36.94 0.63
N THR A 321 21.14 36.15 1.51
CA THR A 321 20.48 36.56 2.76
C THR A 321 21.37 36.35 3.97
#